data_AF-A0AAE9F3H8-F1
#
_entry.id   AF-A0AAE9F3H8-F1
#
_cell.length_a   1.000
_cell.length_b   1.000
_cell.length_c   1.000
_cell.angle_alpha   90.00
_cell.angle_beta   90.00
_cell.angle_gamma   90.00
#
_symmetry.space_group_name_H-M   'P 1'
#
loop_
_entity.id
_entity.type
_entity.pdbx_description
1 polymer ?
#
loop_
_entity_poly.entity_id
_entity_poly.type
_entity_poly.pdbx_seq_one_letter_code
_entity_poly.pdbx_strand_id
1 'polypeptide(L)'
;MFQKYFPIFLFSLAAGASLEDCKTITLGLEPILKSIEVGDRFFRSPEEYKAYADKCEEIINCVTAADASKLPDLLKKVSPCLFYTFYNRDFSECAHKLIAKKDDNIDCLNTLFNDIHEPEVDECEQWDGLQPCVKEQIEKICDAKILEEYVKQEKNLRPEFCD
;
A
#
# COMPACT_ATOMS: atom_id res chain seq x y z
N MET A 1 -37.93 -17.98 -21.99
CA MET A 1 -37.55 -16.66 -22.54
C MET A 1 -37.66 -15.65 -21.40
N PHE A 2 -36.59 -15.46 -20.62
CA PHE A 2 -36.52 -14.45 -19.56
C PHE A 2 -35.19 -13.72 -19.70
N GLN A 3 -35.24 -12.57 -20.37
CA GLN A 3 -34.12 -11.65 -20.50
C GLN A 3 -34.08 -10.82 -19.22
N LYS A 4 -33.26 -11.23 -18.26
CA LYS A 4 -33.00 -10.46 -17.04
C LYS A 4 -32.12 -9.26 -17.41
N TYR A 5 -32.70 -8.08 -17.30
CA TYR A 5 -32.00 -6.80 -17.35
C TYR A 5 -30.95 -6.76 -16.25
N PHE A 6 -29.67 -6.78 -16.65
CA PHE A 6 -28.56 -6.31 -15.82
C PHE A 6 -28.60 -4.78 -15.83
N PRO A 7 -28.60 -4.09 -14.69
CA PRO A 7 -28.31 -2.68 -14.68
C PRO A 7 -26.81 -2.54 -14.98
N ILE A 8 -26.50 -2.15 -16.21
CA ILE A 8 -25.18 -1.61 -16.56
C ILE A 8 -25.08 -0.31 -15.76
N PHE A 9 -24.33 -0.34 -14.66
CA PHE A 9 -23.83 0.87 -14.04
C PHE A 9 -22.93 1.57 -15.06
N LEU A 10 -23.52 2.50 -15.80
CA LEU A 10 -22.79 3.50 -16.56
C LEU A 10 -22.04 4.36 -15.54
N PHE A 11 -20.80 3.98 -15.24
CA PHE A 11 -19.85 4.94 -14.70
C PHE A 11 -19.81 6.10 -15.69
N SER A 12 -20.21 7.27 -15.22
CA SER A 12 -20.06 8.51 -15.96
C SER A 12 -18.57 8.67 -16.23
N LEU A 13 -18.14 8.36 -17.46
CA LEU A 13 -16.85 8.74 -17.99
C LEU A 13 -16.76 10.26 -17.83
N ALA A 14 -16.00 10.70 -16.83
CA ALA A 14 -15.66 12.10 -16.68
C ALA A 14 -15.09 12.56 -18.03
N ALA A 15 -15.61 13.68 -18.53
CA ALA A 15 -15.05 14.39 -19.67
C ALA A 15 -13.52 14.48 -19.50
N GLY A 16 -12.79 14.16 -20.57
CA GLY A 16 -11.36 13.82 -20.57
C GLY A 16 -10.53 14.58 -19.54
N ALA A 17 -10.09 13.85 -18.50
CA ALA A 17 -9.14 14.35 -17.53
C ALA A 17 -7.86 14.77 -18.27
N SER A 18 -7.37 15.98 -18.03
CA SER A 18 -6.06 16.40 -18.51
C SER A 18 -4.97 16.00 -17.50
N LEU A 19 -3.72 15.92 -17.95
CA LEU A 19 -2.60 15.68 -17.03
C LEU A 19 -2.46 16.77 -15.96
N GLU A 20 -2.91 17.99 -16.22
CA GLU A 20 -2.92 19.08 -15.24
C GLU A 20 -3.97 18.84 -14.14
N ASP A 21 -5.13 18.29 -14.49
CA ASP A 21 -6.14 17.89 -13.51
C ASP A 21 -5.59 16.79 -12.59
N CYS A 22 -4.90 15.79 -13.17
CA CYS A 22 -4.30 14.71 -12.40
C CYS A 22 -3.20 15.19 -11.44
N LYS A 23 -2.39 16.18 -11.84
CA LYS A 23 -1.38 16.79 -10.95
C LYS A 23 -2.03 17.43 -9.72
N THR A 24 -3.17 18.08 -9.91
CA THR A 24 -3.92 18.71 -8.80
C THR A 24 -4.40 17.65 -7.81
N ILE A 25 -4.83 16.48 -8.29
CA ILE A 25 -5.21 15.35 -7.45
C ILE A 25 -4.02 14.83 -6.63
N THR A 26 -2.82 14.77 -7.23
CA THR A 26 -1.59 14.33 -6.53
C THR A 26 -1.25 15.21 -5.32
N LEU A 27 -1.57 16.51 -5.34
CA LEU A 27 -1.37 17.40 -4.19
C LEU A 27 -2.19 16.98 -2.95
N GLY A 28 -3.27 16.22 -3.15
CA GLY A 28 -4.08 15.68 -2.05
C GLY A 28 -3.45 14.50 -1.31
N LEU A 29 -2.32 13.96 -1.77
CA LEU A 29 -1.67 12.80 -1.16
C LEU A 29 -0.84 13.18 0.08
N GLU A 30 -0.09 14.28 0.01
CA GLU A 30 0.77 14.78 1.09
C GLU A 30 0.04 14.97 2.43
N PRO A 31 -1.15 15.62 2.50
CA PRO A 31 -1.85 15.77 3.78
C PRO A 31 -2.36 14.43 4.34
N ILE A 32 -2.64 13.44 3.50
CA ILE A 32 -3.05 12.10 3.93
C ILE A 32 -1.83 11.36 4.50
N LEU A 33 -0.68 11.44 3.82
CA LEU A 33 0.56 10.83 4.31
C LEU A 33 0.91 11.34 5.71
N LYS A 34 0.91 12.67 5.90
CA LYS A 34 1.14 13.32 7.20
C LYS A 34 0.16 12.88 8.30
N SER A 35 -1.04 12.44 7.93
CA SER A 35 -2.04 11.94 8.89
C SER A 35 -1.84 10.48 9.29
N ILE A 36 -1.04 9.74 8.52
CA ILE A 36 -0.73 8.32 8.73
C ILE A 36 0.68 8.17 9.36
N GLU A 37 1.60 9.09 9.04
CA GLU A 37 2.94 9.26 9.64
C GLU A 37 2.92 9.70 11.11
N VAL A 38 1.80 9.53 11.83
CA VAL A 38 1.76 9.71 13.29
C VAL A 38 2.56 8.54 13.88
N GLY A 39 3.87 8.76 13.95
CA GLY A 39 4.90 7.74 13.99
C GLY A 39 4.95 6.95 15.28
N ASP A 40 5.28 5.68 15.08
CA ASP A 40 5.89 4.80 16.06
C ASP A 40 6.16 3.43 15.43
N ARG A 41 5.35 2.91 14.51
CA ARG A 41 5.50 1.55 13.95
C ARG A 41 5.64 1.54 12.43
N PHE A 42 6.20 0.46 11.87
CA PHE A 42 6.26 0.28 10.42
C PHE A 42 4.86 0.17 9.82
N PHE A 43 4.00 -0.65 10.43
CA PHE A 43 2.63 -0.86 9.93
C PHE A 43 1.53 -0.72 10.98
N ARG A 44 0.49 0.00 10.56
CA ARG A 44 -0.82 0.11 11.19
C ARG A 44 -1.78 -0.93 10.62
N SER A 45 -3.02 -0.96 11.11
CA SER A 45 -4.01 -1.85 10.49
C SER A 45 -4.26 -1.43 9.03
N PRO A 46 -4.57 -2.37 8.13
CA PRO A 46 -4.85 -2.06 6.72
C PRO A 46 -5.85 -0.91 6.54
N GLU A 47 -6.89 -0.86 7.36
CA GLU A 47 -7.96 0.14 7.30
C GLU A 47 -7.47 1.58 7.47
N GLU A 48 -6.43 1.79 8.28
CA GLU A 48 -5.86 3.13 8.50
C GLU A 48 -5.27 3.72 7.21
N TYR A 49 -4.86 2.87 6.26
CA TYR A 49 -4.33 3.28 4.96
C TYR A 49 -5.41 3.48 3.89
N LYS A 50 -6.70 3.31 4.21
CA LYS A 50 -7.78 3.34 3.20
C LYS A 50 -7.80 4.65 2.41
N ALA A 51 -7.75 5.79 3.09
CA ALA A 51 -7.80 7.09 2.41
C ALA A 51 -6.61 7.29 1.47
N TYR A 52 -5.44 6.81 1.86
CA TYR A 52 -4.23 6.86 1.04
C TYR A 52 -4.35 5.96 -0.18
N ALA A 53 -4.74 4.70 0.02
CA ALA A 53 -4.98 3.73 -1.06
C ALA A 53 -6.02 4.23 -2.07
N ASP A 54 -7.17 4.73 -1.59
CA ASP A 54 -8.22 5.29 -2.45
C ASP A 54 -7.68 6.48 -3.29
N LYS A 55 -6.85 7.35 -2.68
CA LYS A 55 -6.26 8.50 -3.37
C LYS A 55 -5.23 8.07 -4.42
N CYS A 56 -4.42 7.06 -4.10
CA CYS A 56 -3.48 6.47 -5.03
C CYS A 56 -4.16 5.87 -6.26
N GLU A 57 -5.25 5.12 -6.06
CA GLU A 57 -6.07 4.59 -7.16
C GLU A 57 -6.67 5.74 -8.01
N GLU A 58 -7.16 6.81 -7.38
CA GLU A 58 -7.68 8.00 -8.09
C GLU A 58 -6.60 8.62 -9.00
N ILE A 59 -5.37 8.80 -8.48
CA ILE A 59 -4.24 9.37 -9.24
C ILE A 59 -3.86 8.46 -10.42
N ILE A 60 -3.72 7.15 -10.17
CA ILE A 60 -3.34 6.16 -11.19
C ILE A 60 -4.41 6.11 -12.30
N ASN A 61 -5.69 6.07 -11.92
CA ASN A 61 -6.79 6.04 -12.87
C ASN A 61 -6.88 7.34 -13.68
N CYS A 62 -6.67 8.50 -13.05
CA CYS A 62 -6.66 9.78 -13.73
C CYS A 62 -5.57 9.82 -14.82
N VAL A 63 -4.33 9.48 -14.46
CA VAL A 63 -3.22 9.51 -15.42
C VAL A 63 -3.40 8.46 -16.50
N THR A 64 -3.92 7.27 -16.18
CA THR A 64 -4.22 6.24 -17.18
C THR A 64 -5.25 6.72 -18.20
N ALA A 65 -6.29 7.43 -17.74
CA ALA A 65 -7.33 8.00 -18.60
C ALA A 65 -6.82 9.21 -19.41
N ALA A 66 -5.94 10.03 -18.85
CA ALA A 66 -5.38 11.21 -19.50
C ALA A 66 -4.30 10.86 -20.53
N ASP A 67 -3.32 10.04 -20.13
CA ASP A 67 -2.21 9.56 -20.96
C ASP A 67 -1.54 8.32 -20.32
N ALA A 68 -1.98 7.13 -20.71
CA ALA A 68 -1.43 5.86 -20.23
C ALA A 68 0.09 5.71 -20.49
N SER A 69 0.68 6.43 -21.45
CA SER A 69 2.13 6.40 -21.68
C SER A 69 2.94 7.02 -20.53
N LYS A 70 2.29 7.84 -19.67
CA LYS A 70 2.91 8.46 -18.50
C LYS A 70 2.85 7.58 -17.25
N LEU A 71 2.07 6.51 -17.27
CA LEU A 71 1.90 5.64 -16.11
C LEU A 71 3.23 5.08 -15.58
N PRO A 72 4.20 4.60 -16.39
CA PRO A 72 5.47 4.12 -15.87
C PRO A 72 6.27 5.18 -15.10
N ASP A 73 6.24 6.43 -15.54
CA ASP A 73 6.95 7.53 -14.87
C ASP A 73 6.21 8.00 -13.62
N LEU A 74 4.88 7.94 -13.62
CA LEU A 74 4.07 8.17 -12.44
C LEU A 74 4.38 7.11 -11.37
N LEU A 75 4.32 5.83 -11.72
CA LEU A 75 4.53 4.74 -10.77
C LEU A 75 5.89 4.78 -10.09
N LYS A 76 6.94 5.27 -10.77
CA LYS A 76 8.24 5.54 -10.14
C LYS A 76 8.16 6.64 -9.07
N LYS A 77 7.34 7.67 -9.29
CA LYS A 77 7.18 8.81 -8.36
C LYS A 77 6.24 8.51 -7.21
N VAL A 78 5.21 7.69 -7.44
CA VAL A 78 4.25 7.27 -6.42
C VAL A 78 4.50 5.82 -6.05
N SER A 79 5.76 5.40 -5.98
CA SER A 79 6.13 4.03 -5.66
C SER A 79 5.42 3.51 -4.39
N PRO A 80 5.37 4.27 -3.27
CA PRO A 80 4.64 3.83 -2.06
C PRO A 80 3.14 3.61 -2.29
N CYS A 81 2.52 4.29 -3.26
CA CYS A 81 1.10 4.06 -3.59
C CYS A 81 0.83 2.61 -3.99
N LEU A 82 1.75 1.96 -4.69
CA LEU A 82 1.59 0.56 -5.07
C LEU A 82 1.54 -0.34 -3.85
N PHE A 83 2.45 -0.12 -2.89
CA PHE A 83 2.48 -0.88 -1.65
C PHE A 83 1.23 -0.64 -0.81
N TYR A 84 0.86 0.61 -0.52
CA TYR A 84 -0.27 0.88 0.38
C TYR A 84 -1.62 0.49 -0.22
N THR A 85 -1.75 0.54 -1.55
CA THR A 85 -2.94 -0.01 -2.22
C THR A 85 -2.99 -1.53 -2.04
N PHE A 86 -1.89 -2.25 -2.29
CA PHE A 86 -1.81 -3.69 -2.04
C PHE A 86 -2.08 -4.05 -0.57
N TYR A 87 -1.44 -3.33 0.37
CA TYR A 87 -1.54 -3.55 1.81
C TYR A 87 -2.99 -3.43 2.30
N ASN A 88 -3.70 -2.41 1.84
CA ASN A 88 -5.09 -2.16 2.20
C ASN A 88 -6.10 -3.09 1.49
N ARG A 89 -5.75 -3.62 0.30
CA ARG A 89 -6.65 -4.45 -0.51
C ARG A 89 -6.27 -5.93 -0.40
N ASP A 90 -5.48 -6.40 -1.38
CA ASP A 90 -5.18 -7.81 -1.59
C ASP A 90 -4.45 -8.47 -0.41
N PHE A 91 -3.68 -7.68 0.35
CA PHE A 91 -2.94 -8.16 1.51
C PHE A 91 -3.72 -8.03 2.82
N SER A 92 -4.87 -7.34 2.85
CA SER A 92 -5.53 -6.95 4.11
C SER A 92 -5.84 -8.13 5.02
N GLU A 93 -6.34 -9.24 4.45
CA GLU A 93 -6.64 -10.44 5.24
C GLU A 93 -5.37 -11.05 5.84
N CYS A 94 -4.28 -11.06 5.07
CA CYS A 94 -2.98 -11.55 5.54
C CYS A 94 -2.43 -10.65 6.66
N ALA A 95 -2.47 -9.34 6.47
CA ALA A 95 -2.07 -8.36 7.48
C ALA A 95 -2.84 -8.57 8.80
N HIS A 96 -4.16 -8.77 8.77
CA HIS A 96 -4.92 -9.05 10.00
C HIS A 96 -4.47 -10.33 10.69
N LYS A 97 -4.16 -11.40 9.95
CA LYS A 97 -3.64 -12.64 10.53
C LYS A 97 -2.26 -12.43 11.17
N LEU A 98 -1.38 -11.66 10.54
CA LEU A 98 -0.06 -11.34 11.09
C LEU A 98 -0.17 -10.44 12.34
N ILE A 99 -1.04 -9.42 12.29
CA ILE A 99 -1.33 -8.54 13.44
C ILE A 99 -1.88 -9.36 14.61
N ALA A 100 -2.73 -10.35 14.38
CA ALA A 100 -3.24 -11.22 15.44
C ALA A 100 -2.16 -12.10 16.08
N LYS A 101 -0.96 -12.16 15.49
CA LYS A 101 0.21 -12.93 15.95
C LYS A 101 1.34 -12.08 16.52
N LYS A 102 1.19 -10.76 16.55
CA LYS A 102 2.25 -9.82 17.00
C LYS A 102 2.67 -10.02 18.47
N ASP A 103 1.82 -10.62 19.30
CA ASP A 103 2.07 -10.88 20.72
C ASP A 103 2.46 -12.35 21.00
N ASP A 104 2.58 -13.21 19.98
CA ASP A 104 2.91 -14.64 20.10
C ASP A 104 4.43 -14.91 20.20
N ASN A 105 5.23 -14.00 20.77
CA ASN A 105 6.71 -14.06 20.82
C ASN A 105 7.38 -14.22 19.43
N ILE A 106 6.80 -13.60 18.40
CA ILE A 106 7.43 -13.51 17.08
C ILE A 106 8.01 -12.11 16.96
N ASP A 107 9.29 -11.97 17.32
CA ASP A 107 9.96 -10.66 17.47
C ASP A 107 9.76 -9.76 16.26
N CYS A 108 9.88 -10.29 15.02
CA CYS A 108 9.71 -9.46 13.84
C CYS A 108 8.29 -8.92 13.66
N LEU A 109 7.24 -9.66 14.05
CA LEU A 109 5.87 -9.16 13.97
C LEU A 109 5.58 -8.17 15.10
N ASN A 110 6.21 -8.37 16.25
CA ASN A 110 6.16 -7.40 17.34
C ASN A 110 6.79 -6.07 16.88
N THR A 111 8.00 -6.12 16.32
CA THR A 111 8.65 -4.92 15.78
C THR A 111 7.89 -4.28 14.62
N LEU A 112 7.31 -5.09 13.74
CA LEU A 112 6.56 -4.58 12.59
C LEU A 112 5.28 -3.83 12.98
N PHE A 113 4.57 -4.28 14.02
CA PHE A 113 3.22 -3.80 14.36
C PHE A 113 3.07 -3.13 15.74
N ASN A 114 3.97 -3.36 16.67
CA ASN A 114 3.90 -2.87 18.05
C ASN A 114 5.02 -1.89 18.40
N ASP A 115 6.26 -2.15 17.97
CA ASP A 115 7.39 -1.33 18.41
C ASP A 115 7.23 0.10 17.97
N ILE A 116 7.50 0.98 18.94
CA ILE A 116 7.66 2.41 18.74
C ILE A 116 9.13 2.62 18.37
N HIS A 117 9.40 3.11 17.15
CA HIS A 117 10.73 3.31 16.59
C HIS A 117 11.61 3.97 17.64
N GLU A 118 12.64 3.24 18.09
CA GLU A 118 13.67 3.84 18.92
C GLU A 118 14.53 4.71 17.99
N PRO A 119 14.64 6.03 18.24
CA PRO A 119 15.28 6.98 17.32
C PRO A 119 16.79 6.76 17.11
N GLU A 120 17.37 5.72 17.71
CA GLU A 120 18.78 5.37 17.62
C GLU A 120 19.07 4.25 16.59
N VAL A 121 18.04 3.64 16.00
CA VAL A 121 18.17 2.56 15.01
C VAL A 121 17.93 3.08 13.60
N ASP A 122 18.82 2.72 12.66
CA ASP A 122 18.65 3.02 11.25
C ASP A 122 17.42 2.27 10.68
N GLU A 123 16.43 3.02 10.19
CA GLU A 123 15.15 2.46 9.71
C GLU A 123 15.34 1.53 8.52
N CYS A 124 16.33 1.80 7.66
CA CYS A 124 16.66 0.94 6.53
C CYS A 124 17.23 -0.40 6.98
N GLU A 125 18.21 -0.39 7.90
CA GLU A 125 18.80 -1.61 8.47
C GLU A 125 17.76 -2.44 9.21
N GLN A 126 16.88 -1.78 9.98
CA GLN A 126 15.80 -2.44 10.68
C GLN A 126 14.80 -3.06 9.69
N TRP A 127 14.35 -2.30 8.69
CA TRP A 127 13.45 -2.79 7.64
C TRP A 127 14.02 -4.02 6.94
N ASP A 128 15.26 -3.95 6.46
CA ASP A 128 15.93 -5.05 5.76
C ASP A 128 16.13 -6.26 6.69
N GLY A 129 16.47 -6.04 7.96
CA GLY A 129 16.64 -7.08 8.98
C GLY A 129 15.35 -7.83 9.33
N LEU A 130 14.19 -7.17 9.26
CA LEU A 130 12.88 -7.78 9.52
C LEU A 130 12.42 -8.69 8.38
N GLN A 131 12.75 -8.36 7.13
CA GLN A 131 12.15 -9.01 5.96
C GLN A 131 12.28 -10.54 5.91
N PRO A 132 13.42 -11.18 6.26
CA PRO A 132 13.51 -12.64 6.26
C PRO A 132 12.44 -13.30 7.15
N CYS A 133 12.27 -12.77 8.37
CA CYS A 133 11.26 -13.28 9.30
C CYS A 133 9.84 -12.96 8.83
N VAL A 134 9.58 -11.73 8.36
CA VAL A 134 8.25 -11.34 7.86
C VAL A 134 7.81 -12.22 6.70
N LYS A 135 8.71 -12.49 5.74
CA LYS A 135 8.44 -13.37 4.59
C LYS A 135 8.13 -14.81 5.02
N GLU A 136 8.89 -15.33 5.98
CA GLU A 136 8.62 -16.65 6.57
C GLU A 136 7.24 -16.71 7.23
N GLN A 137 6.84 -15.65 7.95
CA GLN A 137 5.52 -15.59 8.58
C GLN A 137 4.38 -15.46 7.56
N ILE A 138 4.57 -14.67 6.50
CA ILE A 138 3.60 -14.56 5.40
C ILE A 138 3.38 -15.93 4.75
N GLU A 139 4.45 -16.67 4.45
CA GLU A 139 4.34 -17.99 3.85
C GLU A 139 3.57 -18.98 4.74
N LYS A 140 3.85 -18.97 6.04
CA LYS A 140 3.24 -19.87 7.02
C LYS A 140 1.77 -19.57 7.30
N ILE A 141 1.42 -18.28 7.42
CA ILE A 141 0.12 -17.83 7.94
C ILE A 141 -0.87 -17.55 6.80
N CYS A 142 -0.37 -17.13 5.65
CA CYS A 142 -1.16 -16.74 4.50
C CYS A 142 -1.00 -17.80 3.42
N ASP A 143 -0.23 -17.52 2.36
CA ASP A 143 0.14 -18.49 1.34
C ASP A 143 1.32 -17.99 0.48
N ALA A 144 1.86 -18.89 -0.35
CA ALA A 144 2.99 -18.59 -1.24
C ALA A 144 2.68 -17.54 -2.32
N LYS A 145 1.41 -17.41 -2.75
CA LYS A 145 1.03 -16.42 -3.76
C LYS A 145 1.05 -15.01 -3.17
N ILE A 146 0.54 -14.86 -1.95
CA ILE A 146 0.59 -13.62 -1.19
C ILE A 146 2.04 -13.24 -0.87
N LEU A 147 2.89 -14.21 -0.52
CA LEU A 147 4.33 -13.97 -0.35
C LEU A 147 4.97 -13.43 -1.63
N GLU A 148 4.70 -14.05 -2.79
CA GLU A 148 5.27 -13.63 -4.06
C GLU A 148 4.91 -12.18 -4.38
N GLU A 149 3.65 -11.80 -4.13
CA GLU A 149 3.19 -10.43 -4.34
C GLU A 149 3.80 -9.46 -3.32
N TYR A 150 3.85 -9.83 -2.03
CA TYR A 150 4.52 -9.03 -1.01
C TYR A 150 5.98 -8.72 -1.37
N VAL A 151 6.75 -9.69 -1.86
CA VAL A 151 8.15 -9.51 -2.29
C VAL A 151 8.29 -8.53 -3.46
N LYS A 152 7.26 -8.39 -4.31
CA LYS A 152 7.23 -7.36 -5.37
C LYS A 152 6.91 -6.00 -4.78
N GLN A 153 5.90 -5.94 -3.92
CA GLN A 153 5.36 -4.68 -3.42
C GLN A 153 6.26 -4.05 -2.33
N GLU A 154 6.94 -4.83 -1.50
CA GLU A 154 7.86 -4.31 -0.46
C GLU A 154 8.95 -3.40 -1.05
N LYS A 155 9.37 -3.67 -2.29
CA LYS A 155 10.40 -2.90 -3.00
C LYS A 155 9.91 -1.51 -3.37
N ASN A 156 8.59 -1.34 -3.46
CA ASN A 156 7.99 -0.05 -3.72
C ASN A 156 7.94 0.84 -2.48
N LEU A 157 8.07 0.25 -1.28
CA LEU A 157 8.09 0.95 0.00
C LEU A 157 9.51 1.16 0.53
N ARG A 158 10.44 0.22 0.30
CA ARG A 158 11.82 0.28 0.83
C ARG A 158 12.52 1.64 0.67
N PRO A 159 12.41 2.38 -0.46
CA PRO A 159 13.03 3.70 -0.60
C PRO A 159 12.61 4.71 0.48
N GLU A 160 11.39 4.60 1.02
CA GLU A 160 10.90 5.51 2.07
C GLU A 160 11.71 5.38 3.38
N PHE A 161 12.43 4.27 3.58
CA PHE A 161 13.26 4.04 4.76
C PHE A 161 14.77 4.17 4.47
N CYS A 162 15.18 4.15 3.20
CA CYS A 162 16.55 3.87 2.81
C CYS A 162 17.23 4.92 1.91
N ASP A 163 16.45 5.85 1.33
CA ASP A 163 16.93 6.87 0.38
C ASP A 163 16.73 8.30 0.92
#